data_AF-A0A968MWJ5-F1
#
_entry.id   AF-A0A968MWJ5-F1
#
_cell.length_a   1.000
_cell.length_b   1.000
_cell.length_c   1.000
_cell.angle_alpha   90.00
_cell.angle_beta   90.00
_cell.angle_gamma   90.00
#
_symmetry.space_group_name_H-M   'P 1'
#
loop_
_entity.id
_entity.type
_entity.pdbx_description
1 polymer ?
#
loop_
_entity_poly.entity_id
_entity_poly.type
_entity_poly.pdbx_seq_one_letter_code
_entity_poly.pdbx_strand_id
1 'polypeptide(L)'
;MIILLFTNFSGGSFQYRYNNPEIKRSSEYGKSKKPNRKAEIDINYCLLNKKGEPSNQFTEGENFTFSLSIRNNSGDTLFMDNSFLSEISGFCTVYNEENQQVGQPYLFTGATIVPSEAHPFYGKENVYELRVPWNDSRSLWSTLHFSFKGSNQKSLPKGKYYTFF
;
A
#
# COMPACT_ATOMS: atom_id res chain seq x y z
N MET A 1 -43.52 -0.68 -9.85
CA MET A 1 -42.82 -0.10 -8.69
C MET A 1 -41.64 -1.00 -8.37
N ILE A 2 -40.42 -0.52 -8.64
CA ILE A 2 -39.18 -1.29 -8.54
C ILE A 2 -38.72 -1.27 -7.08
N ILE A 3 -38.57 -2.45 -6.47
CA ILE A 3 -37.97 -2.60 -5.15
C ILE A 3 -36.47 -2.83 -5.35
N LEU A 4 -35.65 -1.81 -5.06
CA LEU A 4 -34.20 -1.93 -5.01
C LEU A 4 -33.81 -2.48 -3.63
N LEU A 5 -33.42 -3.75 -3.60
CA LEU A 5 -32.73 -4.38 -2.47
C LEU A 5 -31.27 -3.94 -2.48
N PHE A 6 -30.92 -3.00 -1.60
CA PHE A 6 -29.52 -2.70 -1.28
C PHE A 6 -29.03 -3.75 -0.29
N THR A 7 -28.33 -4.77 -0.78
CA THR A 7 -27.55 -5.67 0.07
C THR A 7 -26.27 -4.94 0.50
N ASN A 8 -26.25 -4.52 1.77
CA ASN A 8 -25.05 -4.04 2.43
C ASN A 8 -24.06 -5.20 2.57
N PHE A 9 -23.05 -5.26 1.70
CA PHE A 9 -21.84 -6.04 1.98
C PHE A 9 -20.84 -5.13 2.68
N SER A 10 -20.77 -5.27 4.01
CA SER A 10 -19.66 -4.79 4.82
C SER A 10 -18.43 -5.65 4.50
N GLY A 11 -17.74 -5.34 3.41
CA GLY A 11 -16.40 -5.84 3.13
C GLY A 11 -15.41 -5.14 4.07
N GLY A 12 -15.32 -5.61 5.31
CA GLY A 12 -14.31 -5.15 6.26
C GLY A 12 -12.93 -5.56 5.79
N SER A 13 -12.16 -4.62 5.25
CA SER A 13 -10.70 -4.72 5.25
C SER A 13 -10.21 -4.39 6.66
N PHE A 14 -9.47 -5.32 7.26
CA PHE A 14 -8.83 -5.14 8.55
C PHE A 14 -7.83 -3.98 8.43
N GLN A 15 -8.13 -2.88 9.13
CA GLN A 15 -7.16 -1.80 9.31
C GLN A 15 -6.19 -2.22 10.41
N TYR A 16 -4.98 -2.64 10.03
CA TYR A 16 -3.87 -2.59 10.98
C TYR A 16 -3.57 -1.12 11.25
N ARG A 17 -3.96 -0.65 12.44
CA ARG A 17 -3.45 0.58 13.02
C ARG A 17 -2.03 0.29 13.50
N TYR A 18 -1.07 0.27 12.56
CA TYR A 18 0.34 0.26 12.93
C TYR A 18 0.63 1.61 13.56
N ASN A 19 0.83 1.62 14.88
CA ASN A 19 1.38 2.78 15.55
C ASN A 19 2.85 2.90 15.09
N ASN A 20 3.11 3.96 14.32
CA ASN A 20 4.40 4.44 13.82
C ASN A 20 5.12 3.59 12.74
N PRO A 21 4.98 3.97 11.45
CA PRO A 21 6.18 4.41 10.74
C PRO A 21 6.72 5.63 11.49
N GLU A 22 8.03 5.77 11.73
CA GLU A 22 8.57 6.95 12.43
C GLU A 22 8.38 8.24 11.60
N ILE A 23 7.15 8.76 11.59
CA ILE A 23 6.76 10.01 10.95
C ILE A 23 7.12 11.12 11.92
N LYS A 24 8.24 11.79 11.67
CA LYS A 24 8.72 12.88 12.50
C LYS A 24 8.10 14.19 12.01
N ARG A 25 7.43 14.92 12.91
CA ARG A 25 6.95 16.28 12.64
C ARG A 25 8.13 17.25 12.65
N SER A 26 8.13 18.25 11.78
CA SER A 26 9.19 19.26 11.69
C SER A 26 9.47 19.99 13.01
N SER A 27 8.45 20.15 13.88
CA SER A 27 8.59 20.77 15.21
C SER A 27 9.15 19.85 16.31
N GLU A 28 9.30 18.54 16.04
CA GLU A 28 9.71 17.54 17.04
C GLU A 28 11.20 17.18 16.99
N TYR A 29 12.00 17.91 16.19
CA TYR A 29 13.45 18.03 16.36
C TYR A 29 13.76 18.76 17.69
N GLY A 30 13.38 18.15 18.82
CA GLY A 30 13.68 18.67 20.16
C GLY A 30 12.80 18.21 21.32
N LYS A 31 11.50 17.90 21.17
CA LYS A 31 10.64 17.48 22.31
C LYS A 31 9.44 16.65 21.85
N SER A 32 9.29 15.45 22.41
CA SER A 32 8.17 14.54 22.15
C SER A 32 6.90 14.95 22.92
N LYS A 33 5.75 15.01 22.24
CA LYS A 33 4.42 15.01 22.88
C LYS A 33 3.52 13.99 22.18
N LYS A 34 2.96 13.07 22.96
CA LYS A 34 1.99 12.05 22.51
C LYS A 34 0.77 12.70 21.84
N PRO A 35 0.36 12.32 20.61
CA PRO A 35 -0.89 12.80 20.04
C PRO A 35 -2.02 11.78 20.24
N ASN A 36 -3.11 12.24 20.85
CA ASN A 36 -4.40 11.56 20.94
C ASN A 36 -5.34 12.15 19.85
N ARG A 37 -4.96 11.99 18.58
CA ARG A 37 -5.72 12.45 17.39
C ARG A 37 -5.94 11.27 16.44
N LYS A 38 -7.04 11.31 15.67
CA LYS A 38 -7.21 10.53 14.43
C LYS A 38 -5.88 10.60 13.65
N ALA A 39 -5.34 9.47 13.19
CA ALA A 39 -4.05 9.46 12.51
C ALA A 39 -4.07 10.53 11.40
N GLU A 40 -3.17 11.51 11.49
CA GLU A 40 -3.09 12.59 10.49
C GLU A 40 -2.45 12.10 9.17
N ILE A 41 -2.08 10.82 9.14
CA ILE A 41 -1.65 10.06 7.97
C ILE A 41 -2.64 8.93 7.74
N ASP A 42 -3.19 8.87 6.52
CA ASP A 42 -3.98 7.73 6.08
C ASP A 42 -3.09 6.78 5.26
N ILE A 43 -3.12 5.50 5.59
CA ILE A 43 -2.44 4.45 4.83
C ILE A 43 -3.50 3.46 4.36
N ASN A 44 -3.60 3.28 3.04
CA ASN A 44 -4.43 2.27 2.42
C ASN A 44 -3.52 1.26 1.71
N TYR A 45 -3.71 -0.02 2.04
CA TYR A 45 -2.94 -1.12 1.50
C TYR A 45 -3.88 -2.27 1.22
N CYS A 46 -4.07 -2.59 -0.06
CA CYS A 46 -5.07 -3.57 -0.49
C CYS A 46 -4.79 -4.11 -1.89
N LEU A 47 -5.57 -5.13 -2.26
CA LEU A 47 -5.69 -5.58 -3.64
C LEU A 47 -6.90 -4.91 -4.28
N LEU A 48 -6.74 -4.50 -5.54
CA LEU A 48 -7.78 -3.86 -6.34
C LEU A 48 -8.21 -4.80 -7.47
N ASN A 49 -9.52 -4.89 -7.69
CA ASN A 49 -10.09 -5.60 -8.84
C ASN A 49 -9.81 -4.84 -10.15
N LYS A 50 -10.26 -5.39 -11.28
CA LYS A 50 -10.10 -4.75 -12.60
C LYS A 50 -10.76 -3.37 -12.75
N LYS A 51 -11.69 -3.01 -11.85
CA LYS A 51 -12.34 -1.68 -11.82
C LYS A 51 -11.58 -0.69 -10.93
N GLY A 52 -10.51 -1.12 -10.26
CA GLY A 52 -9.77 -0.30 -9.31
C GLY A 52 -10.40 -0.23 -7.91
N GLU A 53 -11.35 -1.11 -7.60
CA GLU A 53 -12.03 -1.14 -6.30
C GLU A 53 -11.35 -2.17 -5.38
N PRO A 54 -11.20 -1.88 -4.07
CA PRO A 54 -10.68 -2.85 -3.11
C PRO A 54 -11.50 -4.14 -3.13
N SER A 55 -10.82 -5.28 -3.29
CA SER A 55 -11.45 -6.60 -3.27
C SER A 55 -10.50 -7.62 -2.68
N ASN A 56 -11.05 -8.66 -2.09
CA ASN A 56 -10.33 -9.88 -1.74
C ASN A 56 -10.83 -11.08 -2.54
N GLN A 57 -11.84 -10.93 -3.40
CA GLN A 57 -12.42 -12.00 -4.19
C GLN A 57 -12.20 -11.71 -5.67
N PHE A 58 -11.60 -12.68 -6.38
CA PHE A 58 -11.17 -12.51 -7.76
C PHE A 58 -11.64 -13.66 -8.62
N THR A 59 -11.97 -13.32 -9.88
CA THR A 59 -12.32 -14.31 -10.89
C THR A 59 -11.07 -14.95 -11.48
N GLU A 60 -11.20 -16.16 -12.03
CA GLU A 60 -10.08 -16.83 -12.67
C GLU A 60 -9.54 -15.99 -13.83
N GLY A 61 -8.22 -15.81 -13.87
CA GLY A 61 -7.58 -14.98 -14.90
C GLY A 61 -7.61 -13.48 -14.64
N GLU A 62 -8.24 -13.02 -13.55
CA GLU A 62 -8.30 -11.60 -13.23
C GLU A 62 -6.93 -11.06 -12.79
N ASN A 63 -6.43 -10.08 -13.54
CA ASN A 63 -5.19 -9.37 -13.21
C ASN A 63 -5.49 -8.26 -12.19
N PHE A 64 -5.56 -8.62 -10.91
CA PHE A 64 -5.72 -7.65 -9.82
C PHE A 64 -4.48 -6.78 -9.67
N THR A 65 -4.63 -5.65 -8.98
CA THR A 65 -3.55 -4.68 -8.75
C THR A 65 -3.26 -4.57 -7.27
N PHE A 66 -2.01 -4.78 -6.89
CA PHE A 66 -1.53 -4.38 -5.58
C PHE A 66 -1.53 -2.85 -5.47
N SER A 67 -2.02 -2.29 -4.37
CA SER A 67 -2.10 -0.85 -4.14
C SER A 67 -1.68 -0.45 -2.72
N LEU A 68 -0.69 0.44 -2.63
CA LEU A 68 -0.37 1.23 -1.45
C LEU A 68 -0.67 2.71 -1.75
N SER A 69 -1.36 3.38 -0.84
CA SER A 69 -1.59 4.82 -0.87
C SER A 69 -1.35 5.39 0.53
N ILE A 70 -0.43 6.34 0.66
CA ILE A 70 -0.14 7.05 1.91
C ILE A 70 -0.47 8.51 1.68
N ARG A 71 -1.35 9.09 2.51
CA ARG A 71 -1.82 10.48 2.38
C ARG A 71 -1.51 11.29 3.63
N ASN A 72 -0.97 12.49 3.44
CA ASN A 72 -0.79 13.46 4.52
C ASN A 72 -2.02 14.35 4.65
N ASN A 73 -2.80 14.10 5.70
CA ASN A 73 -3.94 14.92 6.08
C ASN A 73 -3.59 15.93 7.18
N SER A 74 -2.39 15.86 7.77
CA SER A 74 -1.90 16.95 8.59
C SER A 74 -1.82 18.19 7.72
N GLY A 75 -2.13 19.37 8.27
CA GLY A 75 -1.88 20.62 7.56
C GLY A 75 -0.39 20.96 7.42
N ASP A 76 0.48 20.09 7.93
CA ASP A 76 1.90 20.30 8.13
C ASP A 76 2.71 19.53 7.09
N THR A 77 3.92 20.00 6.80
CA THR A 77 4.91 19.20 6.08
C THR A 77 5.52 18.18 7.02
N LEU A 78 5.38 16.91 6.66
CA LEU A 78 6.03 15.79 7.32
C LEU A 78 7.24 15.35 6.51
N PHE A 79 8.08 14.51 7.07
CA PHE A 79 9.19 13.89 6.35
C PHE A 79 9.02 12.39 6.44
N MET A 80 8.99 11.73 5.29
CA MET A 80 8.85 10.28 5.24
C MET A 80 10.23 9.67 5.05
N ASP A 81 10.68 8.94 6.07
CA ASP A 81 11.72 7.94 5.84
C ASP A 81 11.06 6.78 5.11
N ASN A 82 11.46 6.53 3.87
CA ASN A 82 10.90 5.43 3.06
C ASN A 82 11.68 4.13 3.26
N SER A 83 12.74 4.11 4.07
CA SER A 83 13.56 2.92 4.36
C SER A 83 12.73 1.70 4.80
N PHE A 84 11.57 1.92 5.43
CA PHE A 84 10.65 0.86 5.81
C PHE A 84 10.23 -0.02 4.62
N LEU A 85 10.10 0.53 3.40
CA LEU A 85 9.73 -0.26 2.22
C LEU A 85 10.84 -1.24 1.79
N SER A 86 12.11 -0.97 2.11
CA SER A 86 13.22 -1.93 1.93
C SER A 86 13.35 -2.94 3.06
N GLU A 87 12.85 -2.61 4.26
CA GLU A 87 12.98 -3.46 5.45
C GLU A 87 11.80 -4.40 5.66
N ILE A 88 10.64 -4.12 5.05
CA ILE A 88 9.46 -5.00 5.12
C ILE A 88 9.69 -6.23 4.24
N SER A 89 10.21 -7.28 4.87
CA SER A 89 10.09 -8.63 4.35
C SER A 89 8.62 -8.94 4.08
N GLY A 90 8.29 -9.25 2.82
CA GLY A 90 6.94 -9.58 2.41
C GLY A 90 6.06 -8.41 1.97
N PHE A 91 6.63 -7.21 1.77
CA PHE A 91 5.91 -6.10 1.13
C PHE A 91 5.36 -6.55 -0.24
N CYS A 92 4.07 -6.31 -0.47
CA CYS A 92 3.31 -6.75 -1.64
C CYS A 92 3.19 -8.26 -1.84
N THR A 93 3.47 -9.07 -0.80
CA THR A 93 3.18 -10.50 -0.82
C THR A 93 1.67 -10.72 -0.83
N VAL A 94 1.26 -11.66 -1.68
CA VAL A 94 -0.11 -12.12 -1.78
C VAL A 94 -0.22 -13.49 -1.13
N TYR A 95 -1.29 -13.68 -0.37
CA TYR A 95 -1.63 -14.90 0.34
C TYR A 95 -3.01 -15.40 -0.11
N ASN A 96 -3.21 -16.71 -0.13
CA ASN A 96 -4.53 -17.30 -0.34
C ASN A 96 -5.34 -17.36 0.98
N GLU A 97 -6.55 -17.91 0.94
CA GLU A 97 -7.42 -18.06 2.12
C GLU A 97 -6.89 -19.03 3.18
N GLU A 98 -5.92 -19.87 2.84
CA GLU A 98 -5.20 -20.75 3.76
C GLU A 98 -3.96 -20.08 4.36
N ASN A 99 -3.77 -18.78 4.12
CA ASN A 99 -2.59 -17.99 4.51
C ASN A 99 -1.26 -18.49 3.92
N GLN A 100 -1.33 -19.25 2.83
CA GLN A 100 -0.14 -19.66 2.08
C GLN A 100 0.28 -18.54 1.14
N GLN A 101 1.57 -18.25 1.11
CA GLN A 101 2.14 -17.29 0.16
C GLN A 101 1.99 -17.82 -1.27
N VAL A 102 1.39 -17.00 -2.14
CA VAL A 102 1.21 -17.33 -3.57
C VAL A 102 2.18 -16.55 -4.47
N GLY A 103 2.74 -15.44 -4.00
CA GLY A 103 3.81 -14.72 -4.71
C GLY A 103 3.78 -13.20 -4.50
N GLN A 104 4.50 -12.50 -5.39
CA GLN A 104 4.66 -11.04 -5.39
C GLN A 104 4.63 -10.48 -6.83
N PRO A 105 4.01 -9.31 -7.07
CA PRO A 105 3.82 -8.74 -8.41
C PRO A 105 5.09 -8.12 -9.04
N TYR A 106 6.16 -7.96 -8.25
CA TYR A 106 7.43 -7.44 -8.71
C TYR A 106 8.62 -8.16 -8.06
N LEU A 107 9.80 -7.91 -8.61
CA LEU A 107 11.10 -8.19 -8.05
C LEU A 107 11.76 -6.88 -7.63
N PHE A 108 12.18 -6.79 -6.38
CA PHE A 108 12.95 -5.65 -5.90
C PHE A 108 14.37 -5.70 -6.49
N THR A 109 14.83 -4.61 -7.09
CA THR A 109 16.14 -4.56 -7.76
C THR A 109 17.12 -3.58 -7.11
N GLY A 110 16.67 -2.78 -6.15
CA GLY A 110 17.53 -1.87 -5.40
C GLY A 110 16.80 -0.63 -4.92
N ALA A 111 17.39 0.07 -3.95
CA ALA A 111 16.88 1.33 -3.42
C ALA A 111 18.00 2.37 -3.38
N THR A 112 17.66 3.62 -3.64
CA THR A 112 18.53 4.76 -3.38
C THR A 112 18.31 5.19 -1.93
N ILE A 113 19.36 5.14 -1.12
CA ILE A 113 19.33 5.64 0.25
C ILE A 113 19.46 7.16 0.19
N VAL A 114 18.42 7.85 0.65
CA VAL A 114 18.36 9.32 0.70
C VAL A 114 17.91 9.72 2.11
N PRO A 115 18.47 10.80 2.70
CA PRO A 115 18.04 11.28 4.01
C PRO A 115 16.55 11.64 4.00
N SER A 116 15.83 11.34 5.08
CA SER A 116 14.38 11.62 5.19
C SER A 116 14.04 13.11 5.00
N GLU A 117 14.95 14.01 5.35
CA GLU A 117 14.85 15.46 5.14
C GLU A 117 14.77 15.87 3.66
N ALA A 118 15.22 14.99 2.75
CA ALA A 118 15.09 15.18 1.30
C ALA A 118 13.68 14.83 0.78
N HIS A 119 12.76 14.37 1.64
CA HIS A 119 11.42 13.90 1.27
C HIS A 119 10.32 14.62 2.06
N PRO A 120 10.08 15.90 1.77
CA PRO A 120 8.93 16.59 2.32
C PRO A 120 7.64 15.93 1.80
N PHE A 121 6.88 15.40 2.73
CA PHE A 121 5.53 14.91 2.53
C PHE A 121 4.56 16.02 2.93
N TYR A 122 4.22 16.90 1.98
CA TYR A 122 3.45 18.10 2.28
C TYR A 122 1.99 17.78 2.65
N GLY A 123 1.50 18.44 3.68
CA GLY A 123 0.11 18.39 4.10
C GLY A 123 -0.84 18.97 3.06
N LYS A 124 -1.96 18.26 2.83
CA LYS A 124 -3.14 18.65 2.01
C LYS A 124 -3.17 18.32 0.53
N GLU A 125 -2.08 17.91 -0.12
CA GLU A 125 -2.14 17.54 -1.54
C GLU A 125 -1.23 16.37 -1.95
N ASN A 126 -0.34 15.90 -1.06
CA ASN A 126 0.53 14.78 -1.41
C ASN A 126 -0.05 13.45 -0.99
N VAL A 127 -0.16 12.57 -1.99
CA VAL A 127 -0.44 11.15 -1.84
C VAL A 127 0.72 10.41 -2.47
N TYR A 128 1.38 9.56 -1.70
CA TYR A 128 2.32 8.60 -2.24
C TYR A 128 1.54 7.36 -2.65
N GLU A 129 1.62 7.00 -3.92
CA GLU A 129 0.96 5.82 -4.46
C GLU A 129 1.96 4.85 -5.09
N LEU A 130 1.78 3.58 -4.79
CA LEU A 130 2.39 2.48 -5.50
C LEU A 130 1.28 1.56 -5.98
N ARG A 131 1.22 1.36 -7.30
CA ARG A 131 0.30 0.41 -7.93
C ARG A 131 1.08 -0.54 -8.81
N VAL A 132 0.89 -1.83 -8.56
CA VAL A 132 1.59 -2.90 -9.28
C VAL A 132 0.59 -3.99 -9.66
N PRO A 133 0.30 -4.18 -10.95
CA PRO A 133 -0.51 -5.30 -11.42
C PRO A 133 0.11 -6.65 -11.00
N TRP A 134 -0.71 -7.67 -10.77
CA TRP A 134 -0.22 -9.02 -10.44
C TRP A 134 0.67 -9.57 -11.56
N ASN A 135 0.14 -9.56 -12.78
CA ASN A 135 0.90 -9.81 -13.99
C ASN A 135 1.43 -8.48 -14.53
N ASP A 136 2.58 -8.06 -14.00
CA ASP A 136 3.31 -6.88 -14.44
C ASP A 136 4.49 -7.26 -15.34
N SER A 137 4.51 -6.71 -16.55
CA SER A 137 5.52 -6.97 -17.59
C SER A 137 6.49 -5.81 -17.82
N ARG A 138 6.39 -4.76 -17.00
CA ARG A 138 7.37 -3.67 -17.03
C ARG A 138 8.78 -4.21 -16.79
N SER A 139 9.79 -3.59 -17.39
CA SER A 139 11.18 -4.05 -17.35
C SER A 139 11.90 -3.61 -16.08
N LEU A 140 12.30 -2.34 -16.02
CA LEU A 140 12.86 -1.70 -14.83
C LEU A 140 12.17 -0.35 -14.70
N TRP A 141 11.65 -0.06 -13.52
CA TRP A 141 11.08 1.24 -13.18
C TRP A 141 11.41 1.58 -11.75
N SER A 142 11.35 2.88 -11.45
CA SER A 142 11.61 3.37 -10.12
C SER A 142 10.48 4.26 -9.65
N THR A 143 10.11 4.12 -8.38
CA THR A 143 9.18 5.01 -7.68
C THR A 143 9.53 5.01 -6.21
N LEU A 144 9.28 6.12 -5.53
CA LEU A 144 9.57 6.27 -4.09
C LEU A 144 11.03 5.96 -3.72
N HIS A 145 11.99 6.12 -4.66
CA HIS A 145 13.41 5.74 -4.54
C HIS A 145 13.72 4.25 -4.53
N PHE A 146 12.73 3.41 -4.82
CA PHE A 146 12.89 1.98 -5.04
C PHE A 146 12.88 1.70 -6.53
N SER A 147 13.66 0.70 -6.94
CA SER A 147 13.67 0.16 -8.28
C SER A 147 13.10 -1.25 -8.28
N PHE A 148 12.25 -1.51 -9.26
CA PHE A 148 11.46 -2.73 -9.37
C PHE A 148 11.50 -3.27 -10.80
N LYS A 149 11.27 -4.57 -10.92
CA LYS A 149 11.03 -5.28 -12.17
C LYS A 149 9.75 -6.11 -12.08
N GLY A 150 9.02 -6.26 -13.16
CA GLY A 150 7.79 -7.03 -13.21
C GLY A 150 8.11 -8.50 -13.09
N SER A 151 7.46 -9.18 -12.15
CA SER A 151 7.68 -10.62 -11.98
C SER A 151 6.90 -11.45 -13.01
N ASN A 152 6.01 -10.83 -13.80
CA ASN A 152 5.15 -11.49 -14.78
C ASN A 152 4.42 -12.72 -14.18
N GLN A 153 3.78 -12.53 -13.02
CA GLN A 153 3.11 -13.65 -12.36
C GLN A 153 2.07 -14.29 -13.27
N LYS A 154 1.98 -15.62 -13.18
CA LYS A 154 0.89 -16.36 -13.82
C LYS A 154 -0.44 -15.96 -13.18
N SER A 155 -1.48 -15.98 -14.00
CA SER A 155 -2.85 -15.79 -13.53
C SER A 155 -3.19 -16.76 -12.39
N LEU A 156 -3.88 -16.26 -11.37
CA LEU A 156 -4.35 -17.07 -10.25
C LEU A 156 -5.72 -17.71 -10.57
N PRO A 157 -6.03 -18.87 -9.96
CA PRO A 157 -7.37 -19.43 -10.03
C PRO A 157 -8.40 -18.50 -9.37
N LYS A 158 -9.68 -18.77 -9.59
CA LYS A 158 -10.76 -18.11 -8.85
C LYS A 158 -10.57 -18.38 -7.35
N GLY A 159 -10.63 -17.35 -6.53
CA GLY A 159 -10.44 -17.51 -5.09
C GLY A 159 -10.45 -16.22 -4.31
N LYS A 160 -10.07 -16.33 -3.04
CA LYS A 160 -9.82 -15.19 -2.17
C LYS A 160 -8.33 -14.98 -1.95
N TYR A 161 -7.91 -13.73 -2.04
CA TYR A 161 -6.52 -13.33 -1.90
C TYR A 161 -6.39 -12.12 -0.98
N TYR A 162 -5.28 -12.09 -0.25
CA TYR A 162 -5.00 -11.11 0.79
C TYR A 162 -3.58 -10.60 0.66
N THR A 163 -3.35 -9.41 1.21
CA THR A 163 -2.02 -8.85 1.39
C THR A 163 -1.99 -8.13 2.73
N PHE A 164 -0.85 -8.17 3.42
CA PHE A 164 -0.62 -7.47 4.68
C PHE A 164 0.85 -7.01 4.76
N PHE A 165 1.12 -6.05 5.63
CA PHE A 165 2.46 -5.61 6.05
C PHE A 165 2.41 -5.18 7.52
#